data_AF-A0A9E5TLW2-F1
#
_entry.id   AF-A0A9E5TLW2-F1
#
_cell.length_a   1.000
_cell.length_b   1.000
_cell.length_c   1.000
_cell.angle_alpha   90.00
_cell.angle_beta   90.00
_cell.angle_gamma   90.00
#
_symmetry.space_group_name_H-M   'P 1'
#
loop_
_entity.id
_entity.type
_entity.pdbx_description
1 polymer ?
#
loop_
_entity_poly.entity_id
_entity_poly.type
_entity_poly.pdbx_seq_one_letter_code
_entity_poly.pdbx_strand_id
1 'polypeptide(L)'
;MTDVVDTDMKDLVELLRERVKGSVETSLDICAHCGLCADSCHAYVGTGEVDQIPSARAQQLEKVYKRYYTRLGRLTPRLVGAEELDDEVLDRLQRMAYQCTLCRRCALYCPFGIDNATMVGSIRALLADAGRVPAALQEHTNAAYEEGNTLGIDEDEYLDRVEWFEEEL
;
A
#
# COMPACT_ATOMS: atom_id res chain seq x y z
N MET A 1 -10.85 -16.00 12.42
CA MET A 1 -11.51 -14.82 13.01
C MET A 1 -10.51 -13.69 12.90
N THR A 2 -10.68 -12.78 11.95
CA THR A 2 -9.87 -11.56 11.94
C THR A 2 -10.45 -10.68 13.04
N ASP A 3 -9.78 -10.63 14.20
CA ASP A 3 -10.11 -9.63 15.21
C ASP A 3 -10.02 -8.27 14.51
N VAL A 4 -11.16 -7.60 14.39
CA VAL A 4 -11.21 -6.26 13.81
C VAL A 4 -10.44 -5.37 14.76
N VAL A 5 -9.21 -5.02 14.39
CA VAL A 5 -8.41 -4.04 15.12
C VAL A 5 -9.11 -2.69 14.93
N ASP A 6 -9.95 -2.32 15.91
CA ASP A 6 -10.65 -1.04 15.94
C ASP A 6 -9.68 0.03 16.49
N THR A 7 -8.72 0.43 15.64
CA THR A 7 -7.78 1.51 15.96
C THR A 7 -8.47 2.85 15.78
N ASP A 8 -8.40 3.72 16.80
CA ASP A 8 -8.97 5.06 16.73
C ASP A 8 -8.36 5.84 15.55
N MET A 9 -9.20 6.56 14.80
CA MET A 9 -8.77 7.36 13.66
C MET A 9 -7.66 8.36 14.01
N LYS A 10 -7.63 8.88 15.25
CA LYS A 10 -6.54 9.75 15.73
C LYS A 10 -5.21 9.01 15.78
N ASP A 11 -5.22 7.78 16.26
CA ASP A 11 -4.02 6.95 16.34
C ASP A 11 -3.53 6.59 14.93
N LEU A 12 -4.45 6.30 13.99
CA LEU A 12 -4.11 6.11 12.57
C LEU A 12 -3.46 7.35 11.95
N VAL A 13 -3.93 8.56 12.30
CA VAL A 13 -3.30 9.80 11.85
C VAL A 13 -1.89 9.95 12.43
N GLU A 14 -1.67 9.57 13.70
CA GLU A 14 -0.34 9.57 14.30
C GLU A 14 0.60 8.53 13.69
N LEU A 15 0.10 7.35 13.32
CA LEU A 15 0.86 6.33 12.61
C LEU A 15 1.19 6.78 11.18
N LEU A 16 0.25 7.42 10.49
CA LEU A 16 0.50 8.05 9.18
C LEU A 16 1.62 9.09 9.30
N ARG A 17 1.58 9.95 10.34
CA ARG A 17 2.71 10.64 11.01
C ARG A 17 4.09 10.07 10.76
N GLU A 18 4.22 8.84 11.21
CA GLU A 18 5.51 8.19 11.35
C GLU A 18 5.94 7.51 10.07
N ARG A 19 4.97 7.01 9.30
CA ARG A 19 5.19 6.25 8.06
C ARG A 19 5.41 7.15 6.84
N VAL A 20 4.97 8.40 6.87
CA VAL A 20 5.16 9.39 5.80
C VAL A 20 6.24 10.40 6.21
N LYS A 21 7.49 9.93 6.17
CA LYS A 21 8.70 10.72 6.46
C LYS A 21 9.78 10.47 5.42
N GLY A 22 10.75 11.38 5.32
CA GLY A 22 11.95 11.18 4.52
C GLY A 22 11.67 11.05 3.02
N SER A 23 12.01 9.90 2.43
CA SER A 23 11.85 9.69 0.98
C SER A 23 10.39 9.66 0.52
N VAL A 24 9.47 9.19 1.37
CA VAL A 24 8.03 9.18 1.07
C VAL A 24 7.51 10.61 1.02
N GLU A 25 7.82 11.42 2.03
CA GLU A 25 7.46 12.84 2.07
C GLU A 25 8.00 13.60 0.85
N THR A 26 9.31 13.43 0.58
CA THR A 26 9.95 14.06 -0.58
C THR A 26 9.28 13.63 -1.89
N SER A 27 8.94 12.35 -2.02
CA SER A 27 8.26 11.80 -3.21
C SER A 27 6.89 12.41 -3.44
N LEU A 28 6.13 12.67 -2.36
CA LEU A 28 4.82 13.31 -2.42
C LEU A 28 4.93 14.77 -2.84
N ASP A 29 5.94 15.49 -2.34
CA ASP A 29 6.16 16.91 -2.66
C ASP A 29 6.64 17.15 -4.10
N ILE A 30 7.47 16.24 -4.66
CA ILE A 30 8.08 16.44 -5.99
C ILE A 30 7.27 15.81 -7.14
N CYS A 31 6.22 15.05 -6.84
CA CYS A 31 5.41 14.41 -7.88
C CYS A 31 4.68 15.45 -8.74
N ALA A 32 5.13 15.65 -9.97
CA ALA A 32 4.48 16.59 -10.90
C ALA A 32 3.18 16.06 -11.54
N HIS A 33 2.67 14.90 -11.11
CA HIS A 33 1.48 14.23 -11.67
C HIS A 33 1.47 14.05 -13.20
N CYS A 34 2.64 13.93 -13.82
CA CYS A 34 2.79 13.87 -15.28
C CYS A 34 2.26 12.59 -15.95
N GLY A 35 2.00 11.52 -15.19
CA GLY A 35 1.48 10.26 -15.74
C GLY A 35 2.48 9.39 -16.53
N LEU A 36 3.74 9.81 -16.71
CA LEU A 36 4.76 9.06 -17.48
C LEU A 36 5.04 7.64 -16.97
N CYS A 37 4.67 7.35 -15.72
CA CYS A 37 4.79 6.02 -15.12
C CYS A 37 3.63 5.07 -15.48
N ALA A 38 2.59 5.52 -16.18
CA ALA A 38 1.38 4.74 -16.48
C ALA A 38 1.70 3.42 -17.19
N ASP A 39 2.30 3.47 -18.37
CA ASP A 39 2.59 2.29 -19.20
C ASP A 39 3.63 1.34 -18.58
N SER A 40 4.37 1.81 -17.57
CA SER A 40 5.30 0.97 -16.81
C SER A 40 4.61 0.07 -15.78
N CYS A 41 3.38 0.40 -15.38
CA CYS A 41 2.66 -0.33 -14.33
C CYS A 41 1.81 -1.46 -14.93
N HIS A 42 2.15 -2.70 -14.62
CA HIS A 42 1.39 -3.88 -15.08
C HIS A 42 -0.04 -3.91 -14.53
N ALA A 43 -0.29 -3.38 -13.33
CA ALA A 43 -1.64 -3.29 -12.78
C ALA A 43 -2.50 -2.35 -13.64
N TYR A 44 -2.00 -1.14 -13.97
CA TYR A 44 -2.70 -0.23 -14.86
C TYR A 44 -2.88 -0.81 -16.27
N VAL A 45 -1.82 -1.37 -16.85
CA VAL A 45 -1.87 -1.98 -18.19
C VAL A 45 -2.86 -3.16 -18.24
N GLY A 46 -2.94 -3.93 -17.14
CA GLY A 46 -3.84 -5.08 -17.04
C GLY A 46 -5.30 -4.72 -16.79
N THR A 47 -5.58 -3.69 -15.98
CA THR A 47 -6.96 -3.33 -15.60
C THR A 47 -7.55 -2.15 -16.39
N GLY A 48 -6.71 -1.26 -16.91
CA GLY A 48 -7.12 0.02 -17.53
C GLY A 48 -7.66 1.05 -16.52
N GLU A 49 -7.66 0.74 -15.23
CA GLU A 49 -8.22 1.61 -14.19
C GLU A 49 -7.25 2.76 -13.88
N VAL A 50 -7.68 4.00 -14.10
CA VAL A 50 -6.84 5.21 -13.97
C VAL A 50 -6.25 5.39 -12.57
N ASP A 51 -6.94 4.90 -11.53
CA ASP A 51 -6.45 4.94 -10.14
C ASP A 51 -5.21 4.05 -9.91
N GLN A 52 -4.95 3.09 -10.81
CA GLN A 52 -3.77 2.22 -10.79
C GLN A 52 -2.53 2.86 -11.40
N ILE A 53 -2.66 3.99 -12.11
CA ILE A 53 -1.51 4.74 -12.60
C ILE A 53 -0.67 5.15 -11.37
N PRO A 54 0.65 4.89 -11.33
CA PRO A 54 1.43 5.17 -10.12
C PRO A 54 1.34 6.62 -9.66
N SER A 55 1.35 7.61 -10.57
CA SER A 55 1.15 9.02 -10.19
C SER A 55 -0.25 9.31 -9.62
N ALA A 56 -1.28 8.55 -10.00
CA ALA A 56 -2.62 8.66 -9.42
C ALA A 56 -2.68 8.02 -8.03
N ARG A 57 -1.98 6.90 -7.80
CA ARG A 57 -1.81 6.31 -6.46
C ARG A 57 -1.10 7.27 -5.51
N ALA A 58 0.00 7.88 -5.96
CA ALA A 58 0.71 8.91 -5.19
C ALA A 58 -0.21 10.06 -4.79
N GLN A 59 -1.06 10.54 -5.71
CA GLN A 59 -2.04 11.60 -5.41
C GLN A 59 -3.01 11.21 -4.30
N GLN A 60 -3.47 9.96 -4.23
CA GLN A 60 -4.38 9.55 -3.15
C GLN A 60 -3.75 9.71 -1.76
N LEU A 61 -2.49 9.31 -1.62
CA LEU A 61 -1.74 9.53 -0.38
C LEU A 61 -1.44 11.01 -0.14
N GLU A 62 -1.11 11.74 -1.21
CA GLU A 62 -0.78 13.17 -1.14
C GLU A 62 -1.94 14.01 -0.59
N LYS A 63 -3.19 13.70 -0.94
CA LYS A 63 -4.37 14.42 -0.41
C LYS A 63 -4.46 14.32 1.11
N VAL A 64 -4.24 13.12 1.64
CA VAL A 64 -4.23 12.86 3.09
C VAL A 64 -2.99 13.50 3.74
N TYR A 65 -1.82 13.37 3.11
CA TYR A 65 -0.59 14.04 3.54
C TYR A 65 -0.80 15.57 3.66
N LYS A 66 -1.35 16.22 2.63
CA LYS A 66 -1.64 17.65 2.64
C LYS A 66 -2.47 18.04 3.85
N ARG A 67 -3.53 17.28 4.16
CA ARG A 67 -4.44 17.54 5.29
C ARG A 67 -3.69 17.60 6.61
N TYR A 68 -2.77 16.67 6.85
CA TYR A 68 -2.14 16.52 8.17
C TYR A 68 -0.75 17.12 8.28
N TYR A 69 -0.05 17.44 7.18
CA TYR A 69 1.34 17.89 7.20
C TYR A 69 1.52 19.33 6.75
N THR A 70 0.76 19.78 5.76
CA THR A 70 0.94 21.13 5.20
C THR A 70 0.09 22.16 5.94
N ARG A 71 0.61 23.39 6.09
CA ARG A 71 -0.16 24.49 6.70
C ARG A 71 -1.42 24.82 5.90
N LEU A 72 -1.32 24.83 4.57
CA LEU A 72 -2.45 25.10 3.68
C LEU A 72 -3.50 23.99 3.74
N GLY A 73 -3.12 22.71 3.76
CA GLY A 73 -4.10 21.62 3.89
C GLY A 73 -4.80 21.58 5.25
N ARG A 74 -4.18 22.10 6.31
CA ARG A 74 -4.85 22.27 7.62
C ARG A 74 -5.83 23.44 7.63
N LEU A 75 -5.45 24.59 7.08
CA LEU A 75 -6.23 25.85 7.13
C LEU A 75 -7.29 25.96 6.03
N THR A 76 -6.97 25.52 4.82
CA THR A 76 -7.80 25.66 3.62
C THR A 76 -7.82 24.36 2.79
N PRO A 77 -8.27 23.22 3.37
CA PRO A 77 -8.18 21.90 2.74
C PRO A 77 -8.78 21.84 1.33
N ARG A 78 -9.93 22.49 1.12
CA ARG A 78 -10.60 22.54 -0.19
C ARG A 78 -9.78 23.20 -1.30
N LEU A 79 -8.91 24.15 -0.95
CA LEU A 79 -8.08 24.88 -1.94
C LEU A 79 -6.98 23.99 -2.52
N VAL A 80 -6.44 23.08 -1.72
CA VAL A 80 -5.32 22.22 -2.10
C VAL A 80 -5.74 20.76 -2.34
N GLY A 81 -7.04 20.48 -2.33
CA GLY A 81 -7.60 19.14 -2.49
C GLY A 81 -7.23 18.18 -1.36
N ALA A 82 -7.00 18.70 -0.15
CA ALA A 82 -6.70 17.86 1.00
C ALA A 82 -7.95 17.18 1.53
N GLU A 83 -7.81 15.91 1.91
CA GLU A 83 -8.91 15.05 2.40
C GLU A 83 -8.57 14.54 3.81
N GLU A 84 -9.59 14.44 4.66
CA GLU A 84 -9.45 13.81 5.97
C GLU A 84 -9.32 12.30 5.80
N LEU A 85 -8.58 11.66 6.70
CA LEU A 85 -8.57 10.21 6.78
C LEU A 85 -9.89 9.76 7.38
N ASP A 86 -10.69 9.06 6.57
CA ASP A 86 -11.95 8.43 6.95
C ASP A 86 -12.04 7.04 6.31
N ASP A 87 -13.14 6.32 6.56
CA ASP A 87 -13.33 4.96 6.05
C ASP A 87 -13.36 4.88 4.52
N GLU A 88 -13.90 5.89 3.84
CA GLU A 88 -13.96 5.93 2.37
C GLU A 88 -12.56 6.11 1.77
N VAL A 89 -11.74 6.98 2.39
CA VAL A 89 -10.33 7.14 2.04
C VAL A 89 -9.56 5.85 2.32
N LEU A 90 -9.79 5.18 3.46
CA LEU A 90 -9.15 3.91 3.78
C LEU A 90 -9.51 2.82 2.76
N ASP A 91 -10.78 2.70 2.36
CA ASP A 91 -11.22 1.76 1.31
C ASP A 91 -10.52 2.01 -0.03
N ARG A 92 -10.37 3.29 -0.40
CA ARG A 92 -9.70 3.68 -1.63
C ARG A 92 -8.20 3.40 -1.58
N LEU A 93 -7.55 3.70 -0.45
CA LEU A 93 -6.16 3.38 -0.20
C LEU A 93 -5.93 1.86 -0.22
N GLN A 94 -6.84 1.07 0.35
CA GLN A 94 -6.79 -0.38 0.37
C GLN A 94 -6.79 -0.97 -1.04
N ARG A 95 -7.75 -0.56 -1.87
CA ARG A 95 -7.87 -1.03 -3.26
C ARG A 95 -6.58 -0.81 -4.03
N MET A 96 -6.10 0.43 -4.07
CA MET A 96 -4.90 0.77 -4.83
C MET A 96 -3.62 0.14 -4.26
N ALA A 97 -3.54 -0.03 -2.94
CA ALA A 97 -2.36 -0.55 -2.27
C ALA A 97 -2.21 -2.06 -2.48
N TYR A 98 -3.30 -2.83 -2.42
CA TYR A 98 -3.26 -4.28 -2.59
C TYR A 98 -3.26 -4.73 -4.05
N GLN A 99 -3.64 -3.87 -5.01
CA GLN A 99 -3.42 -4.13 -6.44
C GLN A 99 -1.97 -3.86 -6.90
N CYS A 100 -1.18 -3.10 -6.15
CA CYS A 100 0.23 -2.87 -6.47
C CYS A 100 1.10 -4.06 -6.06
N THR A 101 1.86 -4.68 -6.95
CA THR A 101 2.75 -5.81 -6.60
C THR A 101 4.11 -5.40 -6.02
N LEU A 102 4.33 -4.10 -5.75
CA LEU A 102 5.60 -3.56 -5.25
C LEU A 102 6.83 -3.83 -6.17
N CYS A 103 6.61 -4.11 -7.46
CA CYS A 103 7.69 -4.40 -8.43
C CYS A 103 8.69 -3.26 -8.72
N ARG A 104 8.45 -2.06 -8.20
CA ARG A 104 9.30 -0.86 -8.37
C ARG A 104 9.60 -0.38 -9.80
N ARG A 105 8.94 -0.91 -10.84
CA ARG A 105 9.09 -0.37 -12.21
C ARG A 105 8.83 1.13 -12.27
N CYS A 106 7.81 1.62 -11.57
CA CYS A 106 7.53 3.05 -11.47
C CYS A 106 8.75 3.92 -11.06
N ALA A 107 9.63 3.43 -10.19
CA ALA A 107 10.83 4.15 -9.77
C ALA A 107 11.86 4.25 -10.90
N LEU A 108 11.97 3.22 -11.74
CA LEU A 108 12.88 3.18 -12.89
C LEU A 108 12.43 4.10 -14.03
N TYR A 109 11.12 4.23 -14.23
CA TYR A 109 10.55 5.02 -15.33
C TYR A 109 10.19 6.46 -14.93
N CYS A 110 10.19 6.79 -13.64
CA CYS A 110 9.92 8.15 -13.19
C CYS A 110 11.13 9.06 -13.43
N PRO A 111 11.00 10.20 -14.14
CA PRO A 111 12.10 11.14 -14.34
C PRO A 111 12.57 11.81 -13.04
N PHE A 112 11.73 11.79 -12.00
CA PHE A 112 12.04 12.31 -10.66
C PHE A 112 12.56 11.22 -9.70
N GLY A 113 12.64 9.96 -10.14
CA GLY A 113 13.05 8.84 -9.29
C GLY A 113 12.05 8.47 -8.19
N ILE A 114 10.77 8.82 -8.33
CA ILE A 114 9.74 8.57 -7.32
C ILE A 114 9.43 7.07 -7.22
N ASP A 115 9.67 6.49 -6.05
CA ASP A 115 9.37 5.10 -5.76
C ASP A 115 7.99 4.93 -5.10
N ASN A 116 6.98 4.60 -5.92
CA ASN A 116 5.65 4.31 -5.41
C ASN A 116 5.58 3.02 -4.57
N ALA A 117 6.52 2.09 -4.70
CA ALA A 117 6.48 0.88 -3.89
C ALA A 117 6.73 1.21 -2.40
N THR A 118 7.64 2.15 -2.12
CA THR A 118 7.85 2.63 -0.74
C THR A 118 6.60 3.31 -0.19
N MET A 119 5.93 4.16 -0.98
CA MET A 119 4.68 4.81 -0.57
C MET A 119 3.56 3.79 -0.30
N VAL A 120 3.38 2.81 -1.19
CA VAL A 120 2.40 1.72 -1.01
C VAL A 120 2.75 0.87 0.21
N GLY A 121 4.03 0.64 0.49
CA GLY A 121 4.48 -0.03 1.71
C GLY A 121 4.00 0.69 2.98
N SER A 122 4.19 2.02 3.04
CA SER A 122 3.68 2.84 4.14
C SER A 122 2.15 2.77 4.27
N ILE A 123 1.42 2.75 3.15
CA ILE A 123 -0.04 2.63 3.14
C ILE A 123 -0.48 1.24 3.64
N ARG A 124 0.14 0.16 3.16
CA ARG A 124 -0.19 -1.21 3.61
C ARG A 124 0.03 -1.38 5.10
N ALA A 125 1.09 -0.78 5.64
CA ALA A 125 1.35 -0.84 7.06
C ALA A 125 0.28 -0.07 7.87
N LEU A 126 -0.13 1.12 7.41
CA LEU A 126 -1.27 1.85 7.99
C LEU A 126 -2.57 1.03 7.93
N LEU A 127 -2.84 0.38 6.80
CA LEU A 127 -4.03 -0.47 6.63
C LEU A 127 -3.98 -1.71 7.52
N ALA A 128 -2.79 -2.24 7.81
CA ALA A 128 -2.62 -3.31 8.78
C ALA A 128 -2.97 -2.84 10.20
N ASP A 129 -2.50 -1.65 10.59
CA ASP A 129 -2.88 -1.04 11.86
C ASP A 129 -4.40 -0.77 11.94
N ALA A 130 -5.04 -0.46 10.81
CA ALA A 130 -6.48 -0.26 10.70
C ALA A 130 -7.31 -1.56 10.58
N GLY A 131 -6.69 -2.74 10.67
CA GLY A 131 -7.41 -4.02 10.52
C GLY A 131 -7.94 -4.30 9.11
N ARG A 132 -7.39 -3.64 8.08
CA ARG A 132 -7.85 -3.66 6.68
C ARG A 132 -6.90 -4.44 5.76
N VAL A 133 -6.29 -5.51 6.27
CA VAL A 133 -5.52 -6.46 5.43
C VAL A 133 -6.50 -7.42 4.74
N PRO A 134 -6.34 -7.73 3.44
CA PRO A 134 -7.13 -8.77 2.78
C PRO A 134 -7.03 -10.10 3.53
N ALA A 135 -8.16 -10.75 3.77
CA ALA A 135 -8.24 -11.93 4.63
C ALA A 135 -7.25 -13.04 4.23
N ALA A 136 -7.12 -13.33 2.93
CA ALA A 136 -6.18 -14.34 2.44
C ALA A 136 -4.71 -14.00 2.77
N LEU A 137 -4.32 -12.72 2.74
CA LEU A 137 -2.97 -12.30 3.14
C LEU A 137 -2.78 -12.36 4.67
N GLN A 138 -3.84 -12.04 5.41
CA GLN A 138 -3.80 -12.14 6.87
C GLN A 138 -3.66 -13.60 7.32
N GLU A 139 -4.33 -14.54 6.65
CA GLU A 139 -4.23 -15.97 6.92
C GLU A 139 -2.79 -16.48 6.78
N HIS A 140 -2.09 -16.15 5.69
CA HIS A 140 -0.67 -16.48 5.53
C HIS A 140 0.23 -15.89 6.64
N THR A 141 -0.12 -14.69 7.13
CA THR A 141 0.61 -14.04 8.21
C THR A 141 0.36 -14.76 9.54
N ASN A 142 -0.88 -15.15 9.81
CA ASN A 142 -1.25 -15.90 11.01
C ASN A 142 -0.59 -17.28 11.01
N ALA A 143 -0.65 -18.02 9.90
CA ALA A 143 0.03 -19.31 9.75
C ALA A 143 1.54 -19.19 10.00
N ALA A 144 2.18 -18.15 9.46
CA ALA A 144 3.60 -17.93 9.71
C ALA A 144 3.93 -17.69 11.19
N TYR A 145 3.02 -17.06 11.94
CA TYR A 145 3.21 -16.79 13.37
C TYR A 145 2.88 -18.00 14.25
N GLU A 146 1.82 -18.73 13.92
CA GLU A 146 1.29 -19.85 14.70
C GLU A 146 2.04 -21.16 14.42
N GLU A 147 2.39 -21.41 13.16
CA GLU A 147 2.93 -22.69 12.67
C GLU A 147 4.38 -22.58 12.19
N GLY A 148 4.92 -21.37 12.12
CA GLY A 148 6.31 -21.12 11.71
C GLY A 148 6.53 -21.12 10.20
N ASN A 149 5.48 -21.29 9.38
CA ASN A 149 5.54 -21.19 7.93
C ASN A 149 4.27 -20.57 7.33
N THR A 150 4.36 -19.94 6.18
CA THR A 150 3.24 -19.19 5.58
C THR A 150 2.15 -20.07 4.97
N LEU A 151 2.39 -21.37 4.82
CA LEU A 151 1.47 -22.31 4.19
C LEU A 151 0.65 -23.10 5.20
N GLY A 152 1.06 -23.10 6.47
CA GLY A 152 0.46 -23.90 7.53
C GLY A 152 0.63 -25.42 7.30
N ILE A 153 1.78 -25.82 6.73
CA ILE A 153 2.08 -27.23 6.45
C ILE A 153 3.01 -27.80 7.50
N ASP A 154 2.84 -29.08 7.83
CA ASP A 154 3.76 -29.82 8.69
C ASP A 154 4.94 -30.43 7.92
N GLU A 155 5.82 -31.13 8.64
CA GLU A 155 7.03 -31.73 8.05
C GLU A 155 6.70 -32.84 7.05
N ASP A 156 5.68 -33.65 7.32
CA ASP A 156 5.29 -34.76 6.46
C ASP A 156 4.71 -34.22 5.14
N GLU A 157 3.80 -33.24 5.21
CA GLU A 157 3.25 -32.56 4.02
C GLU A 157 4.33 -31.85 3.20
N TYR A 158 5.35 -31.29 3.86
CA TYR A 158 6.48 -30.68 3.16
C TYR A 158 7.28 -31.72 2.38
N LEU A 159 7.59 -32.87 2.99
CA LEU A 159 8.34 -33.96 2.34
C LEU A 159 7.57 -34.57 1.16
N ASP A 160 6.26 -34.81 1.33
CA ASP A 160 5.38 -35.28 0.25
C ASP A 160 5.40 -34.32 -0.94
N ARG A 161 5.42 -33.00 -0.66
CA ARG A 161 5.47 -31.97 -1.70
C ARG A 161 6.82 -31.95 -2.43
N VAL A 162 7.92 -32.22 -1.73
CA VAL A 162 9.25 -32.34 -2.34
C VAL A 162 9.30 -33.57 -3.25
N GLU A 163 8.81 -34.72 -2.81
CA GLU A 163 8.75 -35.94 -3.64
C GLU A 163 7.91 -35.70 -4.91
N TRP A 164 6.74 -35.06 -4.78
CA TRP A 164 5.94 -34.67 -5.94
C TRP A 164 6.68 -33.74 -6.91
N PHE A 165 7.43 -32.75 -6.41
CA PHE A 165 8.26 -31.89 -7.26
C PHE A 165 9.37 -32.67 -7.98
N GLU A 166 9.96 -33.68 -7.36
CA GLU A 166 10.97 -34.54 -8.01
C GLU A 166 10.39 -35.39 -9.15
N GLU A 167 9.12 -35.75 -9.09
CA GLU A 167 8.44 -36.50 -10.15
C GLU A 167 8.01 -35.63 -11.34
N GLU A 168 7.63 -34.37 -11.09
CA GLU A 168 7.10 -33.46 -12.13
C GLU A 168 8.14 -32.54 -12.80
N LEU A 169 9.31 -32.28 -12.18
CA LEU A 169 10.41 -31.47 -12.74
C LEU A 169 11.35 -32.27 -13.67
#